data_AF-A0A085EUC0-F1
#
_entry.id   AF-A0A085EUC0-F1
#
_cell.length_a   1.000
_cell.length_b   1.000
_cell.length_c   1.000
_cell.angle_alpha   90.00
_cell.angle_beta   90.00
_cell.angle_gamma   90.00
#
_symmetry.space_group_name_H-M   'P 1'
#
loop_
_entity.id
_entity.type
_entity.pdbx_description
1 polymer ?
#
loop_
_entity_poly.entity_id
_entity_poly.type
_entity_poly.pdbx_seq_one_letter_code
_entity_poly.pdbx_strand_id
1 'polypeptide(L)'
;MFKSTALATGIIIISTGLAQAACPSRVPGSTPEAIAANQQRILCLQDEARQTGQQQNYDIQLKSMQNTLRNMQLQQRLDSLPKFTPPVFQPKPTFPN
;
A
#
# COMPACT_ATOMS: atom_id res chain seq x y z
N MET A 1 -65.60 10.31 -10.44
CA MET A 1 -64.85 9.03 -10.42
C MET A 1 -63.63 9.18 -11.31
N PHE A 2 -62.49 9.59 -10.74
CA PHE A 2 -61.22 9.70 -11.48
C PHE A 2 -60.43 8.41 -11.27
N LYS A 3 -60.22 7.66 -12.36
CA LYS A 3 -59.51 6.39 -12.36
C LYS A 3 -58.01 6.66 -12.26
N SER A 4 -57.39 6.19 -11.18
CA SER A 4 -55.95 6.13 -10.99
C SER A 4 -55.31 5.20 -12.01
N THR A 5 -54.58 5.75 -12.98
CA THR A 5 -53.57 4.99 -13.73
C THR A 5 -52.21 5.40 -13.20
N ALA A 6 -51.63 4.50 -12.38
CA ALA A 6 -50.32 4.64 -11.79
C ALA A 6 -49.25 4.80 -12.87
N LEU A 7 -48.76 6.02 -13.04
CA LEU A 7 -47.45 6.32 -13.61
C LEU A 7 -46.38 5.83 -12.63
N ALA A 8 -46.15 4.52 -12.59
CA ALA A 8 -44.96 3.96 -11.95
C ALA A 8 -43.84 3.91 -13.00
N THR A 9 -43.39 5.09 -13.41
CA THR A 9 -42.14 5.27 -14.13
C THR A 9 -41.02 4.88 -13.16
N GLY A 10 -40.61 3.61 -13.20
CA GLY A 10 -39.46 3.13 -12.45
C GLY A 10 -38.20 3.82 -12.97
N ILE A 11 -37.85 4.94 -12.34
CA ILE A 11 -36.61 5.66 -12.59
C ILE A 11 -35.45 4.73 -12.22
N ILE A 12 -34.68 4.36 -13.23
CA ILE A 12 -33.38 3.71 -13.13
C ILE A 12 -32.46 4.66 -12.35
N ILE A 13 -32.19 4.35 -11.08
CA ILE A 13 -31.13 5.02 -10.33
C ILE A 13 -29.82 4.30 -10.65
N ILE A 14 -29.15 4.74 -11.70
CA ILE A 14 -27.72 4.50 -11.88
C ILE A 14 -27.00 5.46 -10.93
N SER A 15 -26.76 5.03 -9.69
CA SER A 15 -25.85 5.71 -8.78
C SER A 15 -24.42 5.47 -9.24
N THR A 16 -23.97 6.30 -10.17
CA THR A 16 -22.55 6.42 -10.52
C THR A 16 -21.85 7.29 -9.49
N GLY A 17 -20.74 6.77 -8.94
CA GLY A 17 -19.71 7.59 -8.32
C GLY A 17 -19.53 7.37 -6.82
N LEU A 18 -18.31 6.92 -6.48
CA LEU A 18 -17.69 6.87 -5.14
C LEU A 18 -17.88 5.58 -4.32
N ALA A 19 -17.79 4.42 -4.96
CA ALA A 19 -17.13 3.29 -4.33
C ALA A 19 -15.99 2.86 -5.25
N GLN A 20 -14.78 2.77 -4.71
CA GLN A 20 -13.62 2.29 -5.45
C GLN A 20 -13.92 0.85 -5.91
N ALA A 21 -14.14 0.72 -7.23
CA ALA A 21 -14.19 -0.49 -8.05
C ALA A 21 -14.75 -1.76 -7.39
N ALA A 22 -16.04 -1.79 -7.04
CA ALA A 22 -16.70 -3.08 -6.87
C ALA A 22 -16.88 -3.71 -8.27
N CYS A 23 -15.93 -4.52 -8.72
CA CYS A 23 -16.03 -5.22 -9.99
C CYS A 23 -17.35 -5.99 -10.09
N PRO A 24 -18.00 -6.01 -11.28
CA PRO A 24 -19.34 -6.56 -11.44
C PRO A 24 -19.40 -8.01 -10.94
N SER A 25 -20.48 -8.41 -10.28
CA SER A 25 -20.65 -9.73 -9.68
C SER A 25 -20.59 -10.86 -10.71
N ARG A 26 -20.24 -12.08 -10.28
CA ARG A 26 -20.20 -13.25 -11.18
C ARG A 26 -21.60 -13.55 -11.70
N VAL A 27 -21.74 -13.69 -13.01
CA VAL A 27 -22.98 -14.16 -13.63
C VAL A 27 -22.88 -15.68 -13.83
N PRO A 28 -23.74 -16.50 -13.21
CA PRO A 28 -23.71 -17.95 -13.39
C PRO A 28 -24.24 -18.34 -14.78
N GLY A 29 -23.74 -19.46 -15.31
CA GLY A 29 -24.18 -20.03 -16.58
C GLY A 29 -23.18 -19.83 -17.73
N SER A 30 -23.53 -20.39 -18.88
CA SER A 30 -22.67 -20.46 -20.08
C SER A 30 -23.32 -19.82 -21.31
N THR A 31 -24.33 -18.97 -21.11
CA THR A 31 -24.92 -18.21 -22.22
C THR A 31 -23.90 -17.17 -22.72
N PRO A 32 -23.99 -16.74 -23.99
CA PRO A 32 -23.09 -15.71 -24.53
C PRO A 32 -23.06 -14.43 -23.69
N GLU A 33 -24.21 -14.03 -23.14
CA GLU A 33 -24.36 -12.85 -22.29
C GLU A 33 -23.67 -13.05 -20.94
N ALA A 34 -23.83 -14.23 -20.32
CA ALA A 34 -23.13 -14.57 -19.09
C ALA A 34 -21.61 -14.61 -19.29
N ILE A 35 -21.14 -15.13 -20.43
CA ILE A 35 -19.71 -15.14 -20.77
C ILE A 35 -19.19 -13.71 -20.95
N ALA A 36 -19.88 -12.86 -21.71
CA ALA A 36 -19.48 -11.47 -21.92
C ALA A 36 -19.44 -10.68 -20.61
N ALA A 37 -20.45 -10.84 -19.74
CA ALA A 37 -20.48 -10.21 -18.43
C ALA A 37 -19.31 -10.66 -17.53
N ASN A 38 -18.97 -11.95 -17.55
CA ASN A 38 -17.82 -12.47 -16.80
C ASN A 38 -16.48 -12.03 -17.38
N GLN A 39 -16.36 -11.83 -18.70
CA GLN A 39 -15.15 -11.28 -19.32
C GLN A 39 -14.90 -9.83 -18.86
N GLN A 40 -15.95 -9.00 -18.84
CA GLN A 40 -15.86 -7.63 -18.33
C GLN A 40 -15.45 -7.59 -16.85
N ARG A 41 -15.99 -8.52 -16.05
CA ARG A 41 -15.56 -8.71 -14.65
C ARG A 41 -14.08 -9.04 -14.55
N ILE A 42 -13.57 -9.96 -15.37
CA ILE A 42 -12.16 -10.36 -15.34
C ILE A 42 -11.24 -9.17 -15.66
N LEU A 43 -11.59 -8.35 -16.66
CA LEU A 43 -10.82 -7.16 -17.01
C LEU A 43 -10.77 -6.16 -15.83
N CYS A 44 -11.91 -5.92 -15.19
CA CYS A 44 -11.96 -5.06 -14.00
C CYS A 44 -11.05 -5.58 -12.88
N LEU A 45 -11.12 -6.88 -12.57
CA LEU A 45 -10.30 -7.50 -11.52
C LEU A 45 -8.80 -7.44 -11.86
N GLN A 46 -8.44 -7.56 -13.15
CA GLN A 46 -7.05 -7.42 -13.58
C GLN A 46 -6.54 -5.99 -13.38
N ASP A 47 -7.35 -4.98 -13.70
CA ASP A 47 -6.98 -3.59 -13.46
C ASP A 47 -6.85 -3.27 -11.98
N GLU A 48 -7.74 -3.80 -11.14
CA GLU A 48 -7.67 -3.64 -9.67
C GLU A 48 -6.39 -4.29 -9.10
N ALA A 49 -6.08 -5.52 -9.53
CA ALA A 49 -4.87 -6.21 -9.13
C ALA A 49 -3.61 -5.46 -9.57
N ARG A 50 -3.60 -4.91 -10.79
CA ARG A 50 -2.48 -4.11 -11.31
C ARG A 50 -2.28 -2.83 -10.49
N GLN A 51 -3.35 -2.09 -10.20
CA GLN A 51 -3.28 -0.86 -9.41
C GLN A 51 -2.78 -1.14 -7.99
N THR A 52 -3.31 -2.19 -7.34
CA THR A 52 -2.89 -2.61 -5.99
C THR A 52 -1.42 -3.03 -5.98
N GLY A 53 -0.99 -3.81 -6.96
CA GLY A 53 0.41 -4.24 -7.08
C GLY A 53 1.38 -3.06 -7.27
N GLN A 54 1.00 -2.05 -8.07
CA GLN A 54 1.81 -0.84 -8.24
C GLN A 54 1.94 -0.06 -6.92
N GLN A 55 0.83 0.13 -6.20
CA GLN A 55 0.84 0.81 -4.90
C GLN A 55 1.73 0.10 -3.88
N GLN A 56 1.60 -1.22 -3.75
CA GLN A 56 2.44 -2.02 -2.85
C GLN A 56 3.93 -1.93 -3.21
N ASN A 57 4.26 -1.95 -4.51
CA ASN A 57 5.63 -1.79 -4.97
C ASN A 57 6.21 -0.42 -4.61
N TYR A 58 5.42 0.66 -4.71
CA TYR A 58 5.85 1.99 -4.29
C TYR A 58 6.07 2.05 -2.78
N ASP A 59 5.17 1.48 -1.98
CA ASP A 59 5.31 1.44 -0.51
C ASP A 59 6.57 0.68 -0.07
N ILE A 60 6.86 -0.46 -0.72
CA ILE A 60 8.07 -1.25 -0.42
C ILE A 60 9.32 -0.44 -0.78
N GLN A 61 9.35 0.21 -1.95
CA GLN A 61 10.47 1.05 -2.36
C GLN A 61 10.68 2.22 -1.41
N LEU A 62 9.61 2.91 -1.02
CA LEU A 62 9.69 4.03 -0.06
C LEU A 62 10.22 3.57 1.30
N LYS A 63 9.73 2.46 1.83
CA LYS A 63 10.23 1.89 3.09
C LYS A 63 11.71 1.52 3.00
N SER A 64 12.14 0.93 1.89
CA SER A 64 13.55 0.62 1.64
C SER A 64 14.42 1.88 1.66
N MET A 65 14.00 2.93 0.92
CA MET A 65 14.73 4.20 0.89
C MET A 65 14.81 4.86 2.26
N GLN A 66 13.70 4.89 3.02
CA GLN A 66 13.68 5.43 4.38
C GLN A 66 14.63 4.69 5.33
N ASN A 67 14.68 3.36 5.23
CA ASN A 67 15.60 2.56 6.04
C ASN A 67 17.07 2.85 5.69
N THR A 68 17.38 2.99 4.41
CA THR A 68 18.73 3.36 3.95
C THR A 68 19.15 4.73 4.49
N LEU A 69 18.28 5.74 4.39
CA LEU A 69 18.53 7.08 4.93
C LEU A 69 18.77 7.04 6.45
N ARG A 70 17.93 6.31 7.19
CA ARG A 70 18.07 6.14 8.64
C ARG A 70 19.40 5.49 8.99
N ASN A 71 19.80 4.44 8.28
CA ASN A 71 21.06 3.75 8.53
C ASN A 71 22.26 4.67 8.29
N MET A 72 22.25 5.47 7.22
CA MET A 72 23.31 6.45 6.97
C MET A 72 23.38 7.51 8.09
N GLN A 73 22.24 8.02 8.54
CA GLN A 73 22.21 8.97 9.66
C GLN A 73 22.74 8.35 10.96
N LEU A 74 22.42 7.08 11.23
CA LEU A 74 22.96 6.36 12.38
C LEU A 74 24.47 6.17 12.25
N GLN A 75 24.96 5.78 11.08
CA GLN A 75 26.39 5.64 10.80
C GLN A 75 27.14 6.95 11.09
N GLN A 76 26.65 8.07 10.56
CA GLN A 76 27.24 9.39 10.79
C GLN A 76 27.26 9.76 12.28
N ARG A 77 26.18 9.46 13.02
CA ARG A 77 26.13 9.71 14.46
C ARG A 77 27.16 8.87 15.20
N LEU A 78 27.31 7.60 14.85
CA LEU A 78 28.29 6.71 15.45
C LEU A 78 29.73 7.16 15.13
N ASP A 79 29.98 7.59 13.89
CA ASP A 79 31.28 8.12 13.47
C ASP A 79 31.63 9.44 14.18
N SER A 80 30.61 10.23 14.54
CA SER A 80 30.78 11.47 15.29
C SER A 80 31.04 11.27 16.79
N LEU A 81 30.95 10.03 17.30
CA LEU A 81 31.20 9.77 18.72
C LEU A 81 32.69 9.96 19.06
N PRO A 82 33.01 10.60 20.19
CA PRO A 82 34.40 10.73 20.64
C PRO A 82 34.98 9.33 20.90
N LYS A 83 36.12 9.04 20.25
CA LYS A 83 36.83 7.78 20.46
C LYS A 83 37.38 7.75 21.87
N PHE A 84 37.00 6.73 22.64
CA PHE A 84 37.56 6.50 23.95
C PHE A 84 39.04 6.11 23.81
N THR A 85 39.94 6.94 24.33
CA THR A 85 41.35 6.57 24.52
C THR A 85 41.53 6.08 25.95
N PRO A 86 41.86 4.79 26.17
CA PRO A 86 42.07 4.29 27.53
C PRO A 86 43.26 5.01 28.19
N PRO A 87 43.21 5.23 29.51
CA PRO A 87 44.33 5.82 30.24
C PRO A 87 45.55 4.91 30.14
N VAL A 88 46.71 5.48 29.78
CA VAL A 88 47.98 4.77 29.79
C VAL A 88 48.32 4.45 31.25
N PHE A 89 48.46 3.16 31.57
CA PHE A 89 48.87 2.73 32.91
C PHE A 89 50.27 3.30 33.19
N GLN A 90 50.36 4.25 34.12
CA GLN A 90 51.65 4.72 34.61
C GLN A 90 52.07 3.84 35.80
N PRO A 91 53.18 3.08 35.68
CA PRO A 91 53.68 2.32 36.82
C PRO A 91 54.04 3.27 37.97
N LYS A 92 53.63 2.90 39.18
CA LYS A 92 53.87 3.66 40.41
C LYS A 92 55.39 3.87 40.60
N PRO A 93 55.88 5.09 40.88
CA PRO A 93 57.30 5.32 41.11
C PRO A 93 57.76 4.51 42.33
N THR A 94 58.75 3.64 42.11
CA THR A 94 59.46 2.94 43.17
C THR A 94 60.47 3.91 43.78
N PHE A 95 60.25 4.32 45.03
CA PHE A 95 61.21 5.11 45.78
C PHE A 95 62.39 4.21 46.21
N PRO A 96 63.64 4.59 45.96
CA PRO A 96 64.80 3.88 46.51
C PRO A 96 64.92 4.15 48.01
N ASN A 97 65.16 3.10 48.79
CA ASN A 97 65.62 3.17 50.19
C ASN A 97 67.13 3.38 50.24
#